data_AF-A0A5B1RDE8-F1
#
_entry.id   AF-A0A5B1RDE8-F1
#
_cell.length_a   1.000
_cell.length_b   1.000
_cell.length_c   1.000
_cell.angle_alpha   90.00
_cell.angle_beta   90.00
_cell.angle_gamma   90.00
#
_symmetry.space_group_name_H-M   'P 1'
#
loop_
_entity.id
_entity.type
_entity.pdbx_description
1 polymer ?
#
loop_
_entity_poly.entity_id
_entity_poly.type
_entity_poly.pdbx_seq_one_letter_code
_entity_poly.pdbx_strand_id
1 'polypeptide(L)'
;PTWLRDGFLYLKTISSAPEWIKCLEAYLLFEHSEHFPDDGGFLPNIGHPDVVHAWIGRRRPWVWKKLNSYFSMETFSKEFWVWWQNLQPEGRVVSPRGCAKDGFEPDWEKMSYRGKNGMISVVVSLAWWGEKASVSEAEQDITLWLTAVADVAWV
;
A
#
# COMPACT_ATOMS: atom_id res chain seq x y z
N PRO A 1 5.11 -15.19 9.82
CA PRO A 1 4.59 -16.33 9.01
C PRO A 1 5.37 -16.45 7.69
N THR A 2 5.39 -17.62 7.04
CA THR A 2 6.20 -17.86 5.83
C THR A 2 5.82 -16.94 4.68
N TRP A 3 4.52 -16.71 4.47
CA TRP A 3 4.03 -15.81 3.43
C TRP A 3 4.61 -14.39 3.54
N LEU A 4 4.74 -13.87 4.77
CA LEU A 4 5.27 -12.53 5.00
C LEU A 4 6.80 -12.47 4.85
N ARG A 5 7.53 -13.51 5.29
CA ARG A 5 9.00 -13.53 5.23
C ARG A 5 9.53 -13.37 3.80
N ASP A 6 9.00 -14.18 2.88
CA ASP A 6 9.45 -14.17 1.48
C ASP A 6 9.10 -12.85 0.79
N GLY A 7 7.92 -12.31 1.09
CA GLY A 7 7.50 -11.01 0.57
C GLY A 7 8.28 -9.84 1.11
N PHE A 8 8.61 -9.88 2.40
CA PHE A 8 9.33 -8.78 3.03
C PHE A 8 10.76 -8.64 2.50
N LEU A 9 11.40 -9.74 2.10
CA LEU A 9 12.69 -9.69 1.40
C LEU A 9 12.57 -8.92 0.07
N TYR A 10 11.50 -9.16 -0.69
CA TYR A 10 11.20 -8.40 -1.90
C TYR A 10 10.92 -6.92 -1.61
N LEU A 11 10.06 -6.61 -0.63
CA LEU A 11 9.72 -5.24 -0.27
C LEU A 11 10.93 -4.40 0.16
N LYS A 12 11.93 -5.01 0.79
CA LYS A 12 13.19 -4.34 1.15
C LYS A 12 14.05 -3.94 -0.05
N THR A 13 13.88 -4.58 -1.21
CA THR A 13 14.67 -4.27 -2.41
C THR A 13 14.14 -3.08 -3.22
N ILE A 14 12.93 -2.60 -2.88
CA ILE A 14 12.24 -1.56 -3.66
C ILE A 14 12.95 -0.21 -3.56
N SER A 15 13.36 0.18 -2.36
CA SER A 15 14.01 1.47 -2.12
C SER A 15 14.71 1.50 -0.77
N SER A 16 15.75 2.32 -0.65
CA SER A 16 16.41 2.68 0.62
C SER A 16 15.92 4.02 1.19
N ALA A 17 14.90 4.64 0.58
CA ALA A 17 14.33 5.89 1.05
C ALA A 17 13.78 5.76 2.49
N PRO A 18 14.08 6.71 3.40
CA PRO A 18 13.63 6.65 4.78
C PRO A 18 12.10 6.50 4.95
N GLU A 19 11.32 7.16 4.10
CA GLU A 19 9.85 7.09 4.11
C GLU A 19 9.36 5.68 3.82
N TRP A 20 9.98 4.99 2.87
CA TRP A 20 9.65 3.61 2.52
C TRP A 20 10.01 2.65 3.66
N ILE A 21 11.17 2.81 4.27
CA ILE A 21 11.58 2.01 5.44
C ILE A 21 10.58 2.20 6.57
N LYS A 22 10.22 3.46 6.88
CA LYS A 22 9.23 3.78 7.91
C LYS A 22 7.86 3.15 7.61
N CYS A 23 7.42 3.15 6.35
CA CYS A 23 6.18 2.49 5.94
C CYS A 23 6.23 0.97 6.20
N LEU A 24 7.35 0.31 5.88
CA LEU A 24 7.52 -1.11 6.13
C LEU A 24 7.56 -1.44 7.63
N GLU A 25 8.21 -0.59 8.43
CA GLU A 25 8.26 -0.72 9.90
C GLU A 25 6.86 -0.55 10.51
N ALA A 26 6.12 0.48 10.11
CA ALA A 26 4.74 0.70 10.56
C ALA A 26 3.84 -0.51 10.24
N TYR A 27 3.93 -1.02 9.00
CA TYR A 27 3.20 -2.23 8.60
C TYR A 27 3.57 -3.46 9.44
N LEU A 28 4.86 -3.68 9.72
CA LEU A 28 5.28 -4.80 10.57
C LEU A 28 4.80 -4.66 12.01
N LEU A 29 4.82 -3.45 12.57
CA LEU A 29 4.33 -3.19 13.92
C LEU A 29 2.82 -3.48 14.01
N PHE A 30 2.06 -3.06 13.00
CA PHE A 30 0.63 -3.37 12.86
C PHE A 30 0.38 -4.89 12.79
N GLU A 31 1.02 -5.62 11.88
CA GLU A 31 0.81 -7.07 11.82
C GLU A 31 1.28 -7.80 13.08
N HIS A 32 2.32 -7.27 13.75
CA HIS A 32 2.82 -7.81 15.00
C HIS A 32 1.81 -7.61 16.14
N SER A 33 1.18 -6.43 16.28
CA SER A 33 0.14 -6.22 17.31
C SER A 33 -1.05 -7.15 17.12
N GLU A 34 -1.31 -7.53 15.87
CA GLU A 34 -2.36 -8.47 15.48
C GLU A 34 -1.94 -9.95 15.54
N HIS A 35 -0.70 -10.25 15.95
CA HIS A 35 -0.13 -11.61 16.04
C HIS A 35 0.00 -12.34 14.69
N PHE A 36 0.17 -11.60 13.59
CA PHE A 36 0.37 -12.12 12.23
C PHE A 36 -0.68 -13.15 11.78
N PRO A 37 -1.98 -12.80 11.80
CA PRO A 37 -3.02 -13.74 11.43
C PRO A 37 -2.91 -14.11 9.95
N ASP A 38 -3.23 -15.35 9.60
CA ASP A 38 -3.27 -15.75 8.19
C ASP A 38 -4.47 -15.11 7.47
N ASP A 39 -5.59 -14.97 8.18
CA ASP A 39 -6.84 -14.35 7.73
C ASP A 39 -7.31 -13.31 8.77
N GLY A 40 -7.72 -12.14 8.30
CA GLY A 40 -7.90 -10.98 9.16
C GLY A 40 -8.89 -9.95 8.63
N GLY A 41 -9.82 -10.38 7.79
CA GLY A 41 -10.70 -9.49 7.04
C GLY A 41 -10.22 -9.28 5.61
N PHE A 42 -11.08 -8.67 4.80
CA PHE A 42 -10.81 -8.34 3.42
C PHE A 42 -10.92 -6.84 3.27
N LEU A 43 -9.95 -6.23 2.58
CA LEU A 43 -10.14 -4.87 2.09
C LEU A 43 -11.41 -4.83 1.21
N PRO A 44 -12.29 -3.83 1.39
CA PRO A 44 -13.45 -3.63 0.55
C PRO A 44 -13.06 -3.62 -0.92
N ASN A 45 -13.73 -4.44 -1.74
CA ASN A 45 -13.46 -4.54 -3.18
C ASN A 45 -13.88 -3.28 -3.99
N ILE A 46 -14.24 -2.19 -3.31
CA ILE A 46 -14.68 -0.94 -3.94
C ILE A 46 -13.43 -0.14 -4.32
N GLY A 47 -13.28 0.11 -5.63
CA GLY A 47 -12.20 0.96 -6.14
C GLY A 47 -10.82 0.33 -6.14
N HIS A 48 -10.70 -1.00 -6.00
CA HIS A 48 -9.41 -1.69 -6.12
C HIS A 48 -8.75 -1.37 -7.48
N PRO A 49 -7.46 -0.98 -7.51
CA PRO A 49 -6.73 -0.86 -8.77
C PRO A 49 -6.70 -2.21 -9.50
N ASP A 50 -6.80 -2.20 -10.83
CA ASP A 50 -6.91 -3.42 -11.66
C ASP A 50 -5.75 -4.39 -11.43
N VAL A 51 -4.54 -3.84 -11.25
CA VAL A 51 -3.34 -4.62 -10.94
C VAL A 51 -3.46 -5.40 -9.62
N VAL A 52 -4.13 -4.83 -8.61
CA VAL A 52 -4.38 -5.47 -7.32
C VAL A 52 -5.37 -6.61 -7.51
N HIS A 53 -6.45 -6.37 -8.26
CA HIS A 53 -7.42 -7.41 -8.58
C HIS A 53 -6.77 -8.60 -9.30
N ALA A 54 -5.94 -8.33 -10.31
CA ALA A 54 -5.20 -9.34 -11.05
C ALA A 54 -4.18 -10.09 -10.18
N TRP A 55 -3.51 -9.41 -9.25
CA TRP A 55 -2.56 -10.02 -8.31
C TRP A 55 -3.25 -10.99 -7.35
N ILE A 56 -4.38 -10.57 -6.76
CA ILE A 56 -5.21 -11.40 -5.90
C ILE A 56 -5.69 -12.65 -6.66
N GLY A 57 -6.23 -12.48 -7.86
CA GLY A 57 -6.72 -13.57 -8.70
C GLY A 57 -5.64 -14.58 -9.10
N ARG A 58 -4.36 -14.17 -9.13
CA ARG A 58 -3.21 -15.03 -9.44
C ARG A 58 -2.52 -15.64 -8.22
N ARG A 59 -3.19 -15.67 -7.06
CA ARG A 59 -2.65 -16.18 -5.79
C ARG A 59 -1.45 -15.39 -5.27
N ARG A 60 -1.43 -14.08 -5.50
CA ARG A 60 -0.50 -13.12 -4.88
C ARG A 60 0.98 -13.44 -5.09
N PRO A 61 1.45 -13.60 -6.33
CA PRO A 61 2.88 -13.81 -6.56
C PRO A 61 3.66 -12.56 -6.14
N TRP A 62 4.75 -12.72 -5.40
CA TRP A 62 5.65 -11.60 -5.07
C TRP A 62 6.33 -11.03 -6.31
N VAL A 63 6.62 -11.87 -7.30
CA VAL A 63 7.11 -11.43 -8.61
C VAL A 63 5.93 -11.03 -9.50
N TRP A 64 5.65 -9.73 -9.53
CA TRP A 64 4.51 -9.17 -10.25
C TRP A 64 4.81 -8.78 -11.70
N LYS A 65 6.02 -9.03 -12.24
CA LYS A 65 6.40 -8.64 -13.62
C LYS A 65 5.42 -9.12 -14.71
N LYS A 66 4.70 -10.23 -14.47
CA LYS A 66 3.64 -10.76 -15.36
C LYS A 66 2.33 -9.97 -15.31
N LEU A 67 2.21 -9.02 -14.39
CA LEU A 67 1.10 -8.10 -14.19
C LEU A 67 1.40 -6.69 -14.74
N ASN A 68 2.58 -6.47 -15.33
CA ASN A 68 2.97 -5.18 -15.91
C ASN A 68 1.94 -4.62 -16.90
N SER A 69 1.23 -5.49 -17.63
CA SER A 69 0.18 -5.06 -18.57
C SER A 69 -1.05 -4.45 -17.91
N TYR A 70 -1.23 -4.65 -16.60
CA TYR A 70 -2.32 -4.11 -15.79
C TYR A 70 -1.90 -2.83 -15.06
N PHE A 71 -0.67 -2.34 -15.28
CA PHE A 71 -0.10 -1.21 -14.56
C PHE A 71 0.27 -0.07 -15.50
N SER A 72 -0.48 1.02 -15.42
CA SER A 72 -0.15 2.31 -16.04
C SER A 72 0.12 3.32 -14.94
N MET A 73 1.25 4.02 -14.98
CA MET A 73 1.60 4.97 -13.91
C MET A 73 0.60 6.13 -13.80
N GLU A 74 0.14 6.62 -14.95
CA GLU A 74 -0.82 7.71 -15.05
C GLU A 74 -2.16 7.35 -14.39
N THR A 75 -2.63 6.12 -14.59
CA THR A 75 -3.92 5.67 -14.08
C THR A 75 -3.81 5.18 -12.64
N PHE A 76 -2.76 4.40 -12.35
CA PHE A 76 -2.56 3.75 -11.07
C PHE A 76 -2.45 4.73 -9.92
N SER A 77 -1.74 5.86 -10.10
CA SER A 77 -1.63 6.87 -9.05
C SER A 77 -3.00 7.41 -8.61
N LYS A 78 -3.91 7.65 -9.56
CA LYS A 78 -5.28 8.11 -9.30
C LYS A 78 -6.12 7.02 -8.65
N GLU A 79 -6.08 5.81 -9.19
CA GLU A 79 -6.79 4.65 -8.64
C GLU A 79 -6.35 4.34 -7.21
N PHE A 80 -5.04 4.38 -6.95
CA PHE A 80 -4.48 4.15 -5.63
C PHE A 80 -5.04 5.14 -4.61
N TRP A 81 -5.06 6.45 -4.93
CA TRP A 81 -5.59 7.46 -4.00
C TRP A 81 -7.08 7.30 -3.75
N VAL A 82 -7.88 7.03 -4.79
CA VAL A 82 -9.32 6.75 -4.65
C VAL A 82 -9.54 5.54 -3.74
N TRP A 83 -8.80 4.46 -4.00
CA TRP A 83 -8.87 3.25 -3.19
C TRP A 83 -8.46 3.52 -1.75
N TRP A 84 -7.29 4.10 -1.54
CA TRP A 84 -6.72 4.36 -0.23
C TRP A 84 -7.61 5.26 0.63
N GLN A 85 -8.19 6.31 0.04
CA GLN A 85 -9.15 7.19 0.73
C GLN A 85 -10.42 6.44 1.15
N ASN A 86 -10.93 5.53 0.32
CA ASN A 86 -12.11 4.72 0.65
C ASN A 86 -11.85 3.70 1.77
N LEU A 87 -10.59 3.34 2.01
CA LEU A 87 -10.21 2.44 3.11
C LEU A 87 -10.13 3.16 4.45
N GLN A 88 -9.97 4.49 4.45
CA GLN A 88 -9.80 5.29 5.64
C GLN A 88 -11.14 5.55 6.34
N PRO A 89 -11.15 5.72 7.67
CA PRO A 89 -12.34 6.07 8.42
C PRO A 89 -12.94 7.42 7.98
N GLU A 90 -14.27 7.50 8.03
CA GLU A 90 -15.02 8.72 7.73
C GLU A 90 -14.56 9.88 8.64
N GLY A 91 -14.45 11.08 8.06
CA GLY A 91 -14.07 12.30 8.80
C GLY A 91 -12.59 12.67 8.72
N ARG A 92 -11.73 11.83 8.10
CA ARG A 92 -10.34 12.23 7.81
C ARG A 92 -10.31 13.40 6.84
N VAL A 93 -9.80 14.54 7.31
CA VAL A 93 -9.60 15.73 6.47
C VAL A 93 -8.36 15.50 5.62
N VAL A 94 -8.61 15.21 4.34
CA VAL A 94 -7.57 15.03 3.33
C VAL A 94 -7.15 16.41 2.79
N SER A 95 -5.86 16.71 2.84
CA SER A 95 -5.25 17.86 2.18
C SER A 95 -5.39 17.72 0.65
N PRO A 96 -5.25 18.81 -0.13
CA PRO A 96 -5.32 18.74 -1.60
C PRO A 96 -4.32 17.75 -2.24
N ARG A 97 -3.31 17.29 -1.49
CA ARG A 97 -2.30 16.32 -1.92
C ARG A 97 -2.61 14.87 -1.53
N GLY A 98 -3.76 14.60 -0.90
CA GLY A 98 -4.10 13.27 -0.42
C GLY A 98 -3.69 12.98 1.03
N CYS A 99 -2.94 13.88 1.68
CA CYS A 99 -2.42 13.63 3.03
C CYS A 99 -3.41 14.02 4.16
N ALA A 100 -3.43 13.31 5.30
CA ALA A 100 -4.21 13.75 6.47
C ALA A 100 -3.76 15.14 6.99
N LYS A 101 -4.68 15.98 7.47
CA LYS A 101 -4.33 17.13 8.30
C LYS A 101 -4.11 16.72 9.76
N ASP A 102 -3.08 17.29 10.38
CA ASP A 102 -2.77 17.08 11.80
C ASP A 102 -3.94 17.47 12.72
N GLY A 103 -4.19 16.66 13.76
CA GLY A 103 -5.15 16.95 14.83
C GLY A 103 -6.49 16.19 14.80
N PHE A 104 -6.63 15.20 13.91
CA PHE A 104 -7.76 14.26 13.94
C PHE A 104 -7.31 12.93 14.57
N GLU A 105 -8.10 12.36 15.47
CA GLU A 105 -7.94 11.02 16.03
C GLU A 105 -9.00 10.10 15.40
N PRO A 106 -8.70 9.44 14.28
CA PRO A 106 -9.65 8.54 13.63
C PRO A 106 -9.87 7.28 14.47
N ASP A 107 -11.10 6.77 14.43
CA ASP A 107 -11.41 5.43 14.92
C ASP A 107 -10.84 4.38 13.94
N TRP A 108 -9.56 4.06 14.13
CA TRP A 108 -8.83 3.08 13.34
C TRP A 108 -9.21 1.62 13.66
N GLU A 109 -10.05 1.36 14.68
CA GLU A 109 -10.51 -0.01 14.96
C GLU A 109 -11.27 -0.60 13.76
N LYS A 110 -11.90 0.25 12.95
CA LYS A 110 -12.58 -0.14 11.70
C LYS A 110 -11.63 -0.47 10.55
N MET A 111 -10.34 -0.14 10.66
CA MET A 111 -9.31 -0.43 9.67
C MET A 111 -8.44 -1.65 10.05
N SER A 112 -8.98 -2.57 10.85
CA SER A 112 -8.32 -3.84 11.21
C SER A 112 -8.33 -4.85 10.03
N TYR A 113 -7.84 -4.43 8.86
CA TYR A 113 -7.63 -5.30 7.71
C TYR A 113 -6.25 -5.93 7.82
N ARG A 114 -6.17 -7.07 8.50
CA ARG A 114 -4.93 -7.79 8.83
C ARG A 114 -4.74 -9.06 7.98
N GLY A 115 -3.52 -9.60 7.96
CA GLY A 115 -3.21 -10.83 7.24
C GLY A 115 -3.19 -10.68 5.72
N LYS A 116 -3.28 -11.82 5.00
CA LYS A 116 -2.96 -11.92 3.56
C LYS A 116 -3.86 -11.10 2.62
N ASN A 117 -5.04 -10.67 3.10
CA ASN A 117 -6.02 -9.88 2.35
C ASN A 117 -6.16 -8.46 2.88
N GLY A 118 -5.32 -8.09 3.85
CA GLY A 118 -5.35 -6.81 4.53
C GLY A 118 -4.36 -5.81 3.94
N MET A 119 -3.76 -5.02 4.84
CA MET A 119 -2.82 -3.92 4.55
C MET A 119 -1.62 -4.32 3.69
N ILE A 120 -1.24 -5.60 3.66
CA ILE A 120 -0.20 -6.09 2.74
C ILE A 120 -0.51 -5.74 1.28
N SER A 121 -1.79 -5.73 0.88
CA SER A 121 -2.18 -5.39 -0.50
C SER A 121 -1.83 -3.93 -0.82
N VAL A 122 -1.98 -3.01 0.15
CA VAL A 122 -1.64 -1.59 0.00
C VAL A 122 -0.12 -1.44 -0.10
N VAL A 123 0.64 -2.08 0.80
CA VAL A 123 2.10 -2.02 0.82
C VAL A 123 2.71 -2.60 -0.46
N VAL A 124 2.19 -3.71 -0.94
CA VAL A 124 2.63 -4.33 -2.19
C VAL A 124 2.30 -3.44 -3.40
N SER A 125 1.15 -2.77 -3.39
CA SER A 125 0.76 -1.81 -4.42
C SER A 125 1.73 -0.62 -4.48
N LEU A 126 2.14 -0.10 -3.31
CA LEU A 126 3.17 0.93 -3.20
C LEU A 126 4.55 0.44 -3.69
N ALA A 127 4.89 -0.84 -3.48
CA ALA A 127 6.13 -1.40 -3.98
C ALA A 127 6.18 -1.38 -5.52
N TRP A 128 5.08 -1.75 -6.18
CA TRP A 128 4.97 -1.70 -7.64
C TRP A 128 5.08 -0.28 -8.18
N TRP A 129 4.47 0.68 -7.48
CA TRP A 129 4.63 2.09 -7.79
C TRP A 129 6.10 2.52 -7.67
N GLY A 130 6.76 2.20 -6.57
CA GLY A 130 8.16 2.54 -6.34
C GLY A 130 9.10 2.00 -7.42
N GLU A 131 8.92 0.75 -7.85
CA GLU A 131 9.68 0.17 -8.96
C GLU A 131 9.47 0.95 -10.27
N LYS A 132 8.22 1.33 -10.57
CA LYS A 132 7.89 2.02 -11.82
C LYS A 132 8.33 3.48 -11.82
N ALA A 133 8.17 4.17 -10.70
CA ALA A 133 8.71 5.51 -10.50
C ALA A 133 10.23 5.53 -10.65
N SER A 134 10.93 4.54 -10.08
CA SER A 134 12.39 4.40 -10.22
C SER A 134 12.85 4.17 -11.66
N VAL A 135 12.08 3.41 -12.47
CA VAL A 135 12.39 3.18 -13.89
C VAL A 135 12.06 4.40 -14.76
N SER A 136 11.05 5.19 -14.39
CA SER A 136 10.67 6.40 -15.15
C SER A 136 11.71 7.51 -15.07
N GLU A 137 12.52 7.52 -13.99
CA GLU A 137 13.44 8.59 -13.60
C GLU A 137 12.80 10.00 -13.51
N ALA A 138 11.47 10.10 -13.58
CA ALA A 138 10.74 11.34 -13.43
C ALA A 138 10.64 11.70 -11.94
N GLU A 139 11.24 12.83 -11.56
CA GLU A 139 11.21 13.35 -10.18
C GLU A 139 9.78 13.47 -9.63
N GLN A 140 8.84 13.85 -10.49
CA GLN A 140 7.43 13.93 -10.15
C GLN A 140 6.83 12.57 -9.74
N ASP A 141 7.17 11.48 -10.43
CA ASP A 141 6.63 10.15 -10.13
C ASP A 141 7.17 9.62 -8.80
N ILE A 142 8.46 9.86 -8.53
CA ILE A 142 9.09 9.55 -7.23
C ILE A 142 8.43 10.37 -6.12
N THR A 143 8.19 11.66 -6.34
CA THR A 143 7.57 12.56 -5.35
C THR A 143 6.13 12.13 -5.02
N LEU A 144 5.33 11.80 -6.04
CA LEU A 144 3.96 11.32 -5.86
C LEU A 144 3.93 9.98 -5.10
N TRP A 145 4.85 9.07 -5.44
CA TRP A 145 5.00 7.81 -4.74
C TRP A 145 5.38 8.02 -3.27
N LEU A 146 6.41 8.82 -2.97
CA LEU A 146 6.83 9.09 -1.59
C LEU A 146 5.73 9.77 -0.77
N THR A 147 4.90 10.61 -1.41
CA THR A 147 3.72 11.21 -0.76
C THR A 147 2.72 10.14 -0.33
N ALA A 148 2.43 9.16 -1.20
CA ALA A 148 1.55 8.05 -0.87
C ALA A 148 2.15 7.13 0.20
N VAL A 149 3.45 6.86 0.14
CA VAL A 149 4.19 6.08 1.15
C VAL A 149 4.12 6.74 2.53
N ALA A 150 4.39 8.03 2.61
CA ALA A 150 4.33 8.77 3.86
C ALA A 150 2.92 8.78 4.47
N ASP A 151 1.89 8.88 3.62
CA ASP A 151 0.51 8.87 4.06
C ASP A 151 0.07 7.50 4.60
N VAL A 152 0.48 6.40 3.95
CA VAL A 152 0.25 5.03 4.45
C VAL A 152 1.02 4.77 5.74
N ALA A 153 2.25 5.28 5.88
CA ALA A 153 3.07 5.08 7.08
C ALA A 153 2.57 5.85 8.31
N TRP A 154 1.74 6.87 8.12
CA TRP A 154 1.18 7.68 9.20
C TRP A 154 -0.05 7.01 9.84
N VAL A 155 -0.81 6.25 9.05
CA VAL A 155 -1.99 5.48 9.46
C VAL A 155 -1.57 4.25 10.24
#